data_AF-E9B5H7-F1
#
_entry.id   AF-E9B5H7-F1
#
_cell.length_a   1.000
_cell.length_b   1.000
_cell.length_c   1.000
_cell.angle_alpha   90.00
_cell.angle_beta   90.00
_cell.angle_gamma   90.00
#
_symmetry.space_group_name_H-M   'P 1'
#
loop_
_entity.id
_entity.type
_entity.pdbx_description
1 polymer ?
#
loop_
_entity_poly.entity_id
_entity_poly.type
_entity_poly.pdbx_seq_one_letter_code
_entity_poly.pdbx_strand_id
1 'polypeptide(L)'
;MSQLSASPCEESMAIPELFVQYLKAKHSTDHLAIVRAHPVLFTDDVVAALKDARAQINATFLDVKDACRIIDAVSGSLQYTGTSVGLQQSEAKELLDEDAILKNFATSLASLLTAREMARPPGLSAISSLATASHVSSSPVSGPSHSRGAWFTQPSLVFTVLAFLSAEEIFMTAENVCRAWQTWLFLPDMSRFFWVGCVQHEFPQQLQVLLQTAGDDLYQGDWRSLAMLCVTEAEQAAEAEEAEEAGKG
;
A
#
# COMPACT_ATOMS: atom_id res chain seq x y z
N MET A 1 -19.32 -22.67 -54.21
CA MET A 1 -19.86 -22.86 -52.84
C MET A 1 -18.85 -22.25 -51.89
N SER A 2 -19.18 -21.09 -51.35
CA SER A 2 -18.24 -20.24 -50.60
C SER A 2 -17.97 -20.80 -49.20
N GLN A 3 -16.70 -20.81 -48.84
CA GLN A 3 -16.20 -21.06 -47.49
C GLN A 3 -16.62 -19.92 -46.57
N LEU A 4 -17.03 -20.26 -45.34
CA LEU A 4 -16.99 -19.35 -44.19
C LEU A 4 -16.51 -20.19 -43.00
N SER A 5 -15.18 -20.31 -42.89
CA SER A 5 -14.53 -20.59 -41.62
C SER A 5 -14.54 -19.30 -40.82
N ALA A 6 -15.33 -19.25 -39.76
CA ALA A 6 -15.21 -18.24 -38.73
C ALA A 6 -14.72 -18.93 -37.45
N SER A 7 -13.41 -18.86 -37.22
CA SER A 7 -12.85 -19.06 -35.89
C SER A 7 -12.80 -17.69 -35.22
N PRO A 8 -13.51 -17.44 -34.10
CA PRO A 8 -13.20 -16.27 -33.29
C PRO A 8 -11.92 -16.61 -32.52
N CYS A 9 -10.82 -15.94 -32.89
CA CYS A 9 -9.66 -15.84 -32.01
C CYS A 9 -10.12 -14.98 -30.82
N GLU A 10 -10.58 -15.61 -29.73
CA GLU A 10 -10.74 -14.91 -28.46
C GLU A 10 -9.33 -14.55 -27.97
N GLU A 11 -8.91 -13.32 -28.25
CA GLU A 11 -7.75 -12.71 -27.62
C GLU A 11 -8.00 -12.74 -26.10
N SER A 12 -7.31 -13.65 -25.40
CA SER A 12 -7.33 -13.70 -23.94
C SER A 12 -6.72 -12.41 -23.41
N MET A 13 -7.58 -11.43 -23.15
CA MET A 13 -7.19 -10.14 -22.57
C MET A 13 -6.44 -10.39 -21.26
N ALA A 14 -5.27 -9.78 -21.11
CA ALA A 14 -4.46 -9.94 -19.90
C ALA A 14 -5.14 -9.26 -18.70
N ILE A 15 -4.78 -9.71 -17.49
CA ILE A 15 -5.44 -9.32 -16.23
C ILE A 15 -5.45 -7.80 -16.02
N PRO A 16 -4.35 -7.06 -16.24
CA PRO A 16 -4.35 -5.60 -16.11
C PRO A 16 -5.32 -4.89 -17.06
N GLU A 17 -5.44 -5.37 -18.29
CA GLU A 17 -6.33 -4.84 -19.31
C GLU A 17 -7.81 -5.07 -18.95
N LEU A 18 -8.13 -6.22 -18.35
CA LEU A 18 -9.48 -6.51 -17.83
C LEU A 18 -9.85 -5.57 -16.67
N PHE A 19 -8.90 -5.25 -15.79
CA PHE A 19 -9.14 -4.29 -14.70
C PHE A 19 -9.28 -2.87 -15.21
N VAL A 20 -8.51 -2.48 -16.23
CA VAL A 20 -8.71 -1.19 -16.91
C VAL A 20 -10.07 -1.14 -17.60
N GLN A 21 -10.50 -2.22 -18.27
CA GLN A 21 -11.81 -2.31 -18.89
C GLN A 21 -12.93 -2.14 -17.85
N TYR A 22 -12.77 -2.75 -16.67
CA TYR A 22 -13.68 -2.54 -15.55
C TYR A 22 -13.66 -1.09 -15.07
N LEU A 23 -12.49 -0.49 -14.86
CA LEU A 23 -12.38 0.90 -14.41
C LEU A 23 -12.95 1.90 -15.42
N LYS A 24 -12.90 1.62 -16.72
CA LYS A 24 -13.46 2.48 -17.78
C LYS A 24 -14.98 2.33 -17.96
N ALA A 25 -15.57 1.24 -17.45
CA ALA A 25 -16.99 1.02 -17.59
C ALA A 25 -17.78 2.10 -16.83
N LYS A 26 -18.73 2.74 -17.53
CA LYS A 26 -19.53 3.84 -16.98
C LYS A 26 -20.85 3.35 -16.39
N HIS A 27 -21.32 2.19 -16.84
CA HIS A 27 -22.61 1.65 -16.48
C HIS A 27 -22.47 0.42 -15.58
N SER A 28 -23.36 0.31 -14.59
CA SER A 28 -23.41 -0.84 -13.68
C SER A 28 -23.66 -2.16 -14.40
N THR A 29 -24.37 -2.13 -15.54
CA THR A 29 -24.59 -3.29 -16.41
C THR A 29 -23.29 -3.84 -16.98
N ASP A 30 -22.37 -2.96 -17.37
CA ASP A 30 -21.10 -3.32 -17.99
C ASP A 30 -20.15 -3.88 -16.94
N HIS A 31 -20.11 -3.26 -15.75
CA HIS A 31 -19.41 -3.81 -14.59
C HIS A 31 -19.89 -5.23 -14.26
N LEU A 32 -21.21 -5.47 -14.23
CA LEU A 32 -21.76 -6.78 -13.95
C LEU A 32 -21.44 -7.80 -15.05
N ALA A 33 -21.43 -7.39 -16.31
CA ALA A 33 -21.06 -8.25 -17.42
C ALA A 33 -19.59 -8.69 -17.32
N ILE A 34 -18.67 -7.77 -17.01
CA ILE A 34 -17.24 -8.05 -16.84
C ILE A 34 -17.00 -8.99 -15.65
N VAL A 35 -17.62 -8.71 -14.50
CA VAL A 35 -17.50 -9.55 -13.29
C VAL A 35 -18.03 -10.97 -13.55
N ARG A 36 -19.16 -11.10 -14.26
CA ARG A 36 -19.73 -12.41 -14.62
C ARG A 36 -18.90 -13.19 -15.62
N ALA A 37 -18.21 -12.49 -16.53
CA ALA A 37 -17.32 -13.13 -17.50
C ALA A 37 -16.04 -13.67 -16.84
N HIS A 38 -15.58 -13.05 -15.74
CA HIS A 38 -14.33 -13.39 -15.07
C HIS A 38 -14.47 -13.55 -13.53
N PRO A 39 -15.36 -14.44 -13.04
CA PRO A 39 -15.71 -14.51 -11.61
C PRO A 39 -14.55 -14.93 -10.70
N VAL A 40 -13.54 -15.61 -11.25
CA VAL A 40 -12.34 -16.03 -10.51
C VAL A 40 -11.38 -14.86 -10.26
N LEU A 41 -11.38 -13.85 -11.14
CA LEU A 41 -10.52 -12.67 -11.04
C LEU A 41 -11.20 -11.54 -10.26
N PHE A 42 -12.52 -11.39 -10.42
CA PHE A 42 -13.32 -10.34 -9.77
C PHE A 42 -14.03 -10.86 -8.52
N THR A 43 -13.25 -11.19 -7.48
CA THR A 43 -13.81 -11.46 -6.15
C THR A 43 -14.33 -10.15 -5.52
N ASP A 44 -15.19 -10.25 -4.51
CA ASP A 44 -15.79 -9.07 -3.85
C ASP A 44 -14.73 -8.07 -3.37
N ASP A 45 -13.62 -8.55 -2.80
CA ASP A 45 -12.50 -7.71 -2.36
C ASP A 45 -11.82 -6.97 -3.52
N VAL A 46 -11.66 -7.62 -4.68
CA VAL A 46 -11.04 -7.02 -5.87
C VAL A 46 -11.99 -5.98 -6.47
N VAL A 47 -13.28 -6.28 -6.51
CA VAL A 47 -14.31 -5.33 -6.96
C VAL A 47 -14.37 -4.11 -6.05
N ALA A 48 -14.29 -4.30 -4.73
CA ALA A 48 -14.23 -3.19 -3.76
C ALA A 48 -12.98 -2.33 -3.99
N ALA A 49 -11.80 -2.97 -4.09
CA ALA A 49 -10.54 -2.26 -4.35
C ALA A 49 -10.55 -1.48 -5.67
N LEU A 50 -11.16 -2.03 -6.74
CA LEU A 50 -11.30 -1.33 -8.02
C LEU A 50 -12.26 -0.14 -7.93
N LYS A 51 -13.33 -0.23 -7.14
CA LYS A 51 -14.23 0.90 -6.88
C LYS A 51 -13.55 2.01 -6.09
N ASP A 52 -12.78 1.64 -5.06
CA ASP A 52 -12.01 2.59 -4.25
C ASP A 52 -10.93 3.27 -5.10
N ALA A 53 -10.22 2.50 -5.93
CA ALA A 53 -9.27 3.04 -6.89
C ALA A 53 -9.94 4.03 -7.86
N ARG A 54 -11.14 3.72 -8.36
CA ARG A 54 -11.91 4.64 -9.21
C ARG A 54 -12.30 5.91 -8.47
N ALA A 55 -12.72 5.81 -7.22
CA ALA A 55 -13.05 6.95 -6.38
C ALA A 55 -11.83 7.85 -6.13
N GLN A 56 -10.68 7.24 -5.82
CA GLN A 56 -9.43 7.94 -5.61
C GLN A 56 -8.93 8.64 -6.87
N ILE A 57 -8.99 7.97 -8.04
CA ILE A 57 -8.68 8.59 -9.34
C ILE A 57 -9.54 9.85 -9.53
N ASN A 58 -10.86 9.74 -9.36
CA ASN A 58 -11.76 10.89 -9.52
C ASN A 58 -11.46 12.03 -8.53
N ALA A 59 -11.13 11.71 -7.28
CA ALA A 59 -10.75 12.70 -6.27
C ALA A 59 -9.47 13.44 -6.68
N THR A 60 -8.43 12.70 -7.08
CA THR A 60 -7.18 13.28 -7.57
C THR A 60 -7.40 14.14 -8.82
N PHE A 61 -8.30 13.74 -9.72
CA PHE A 61 -8.67 14.55 -10.88
C PHE A 61 -9.28 15.90 -10.51
N LEU A 62 -10.12 15.94 -9.47
CA LEU A 62 -10.69 17.17 -8.95
C LEU A 62 -9.61 18.06 -8.34
N ASP A 63 -8.74 17.48 -7.51
CA ASP A 63 -7.64 18.20 -6.86
C ASP A 63 -6.67 18.81 -7.87
N VAL A 64 -6.28 18.05 -8.90
CA VAL A 64 -5.42 18.52 -9.99
C VAL A 64 -6.09 19.65 -10.76
N LYS A 65 -7.38 19.51 -11.08
CA LYS A 65 -8.14 20.56 -11.77
C LYS A 65 -8.21 21.84 -10.95
N ASP A 66 -8.41 21.73 -9.64
CA ASP A 66 -8.45 22.88 -8.73
C ASP A 66 -7.07 23.52 -8.58
N ALA A 67 -6.00 22.72 -8.51
CA ALA A 67 -4.62 23.21 -8.50
C ALA A 67 -4.29 23.97 -9.80
N CYS A 68 -4.63 23.42 -10.97
CA CYS A 68 -4.46 24.11 -12.25
C CYS A 68 -5.22 25.45 -12.27
N ARG A 69 -6.45 25.48 -11.76
CA ARG A 69 -7.25 26.70 -11.67
C ARG A 69 -6.62 27.77 -10.77
N ILE A 70 -6.04 27.35 -9.63
CA ILE A 70 -5.32 28.24 -8.71
C ILE A 70 -4.08 28.81 -9.38
N ILE A 71 -3.29 27.96 -10.07
CA ILE A 71 -2.11 28.38 -10.82
C ILE A 71 -2.50 29.42 -11.86
N ASP A 72 -3.52 29.15 -12.68
CA ASP A 72 -3.99 30.09 -13.71
C ASP A 72 -4.46 31.43 -13.10
N ALA A 73 -5.12 31.39 -11.93
CA ALA A 73 -5.57 32.60 -11.24
C ALA A 73 -4.41 33.44 -10.68
N VAL A 74 -3.40 32.80 -10.08
CA VAL A 74 -2.20 33.45 -9.56
C VAL A 74 -1.32 33.99 -10.69
N SER A 75 -1.17 33.21 -11.76
CA SER A 75 -0.45 33.58 -12.98
C SER A 75 -1.09 34.76 -13.71
N GLY A 76 -2.42 34.83 -13.77
CA GLY A 76 -3.15 35.99 -14.31
C GLY A 76 -3.00 37.25 -13.44
N SER A 77 -2.74 37.09 -12.15
CA SER A 77 -2.53 38.17 -11.18
C SER A 77 -1.09 38.72 -11.16
N LEU A 78 -0.11 37.98 -11.70
CA LEU A 78 1.32 38.32 -11.60
C LEU A 78 1.84 38.97 -12.90
N GLN A 79 1.40 40.19 -13.22
CA GLN A 79 1.98 40.98 -14.32
C GLN A 79 3.26 41.69 -13.86
N TYR A 80 4.38 40.97 -13.69
CA TYR A 80 5.64 41.61 -13.29
C TYR A 80 6.77 41.59 -14.32
N THR A 81 6.67 40.85 -15.43
CA THR A 81 7.79 40.77 -16.40
C THR A 81 7.38 40.57 -17.86
N GLY A 82 6.24 41.11 -18.34
CA GLY A 82 5.90 41.07 -19.78
C GLY A 82 5.84 39.68 -20.43
N THR A 83 5.90 38.61 -19.64
CA THR A 83 5.91 37.20 -20.03
C THR A 83 4.84 36.52 -19.22
N SER A 84 3.81 36.00 -19.89
CA SER A 84 2.73 35.24 -19.24
C SER A 84 3.29 33.90 -18.75
N VAL A 85 3.42 33.73 -17.44
CA VAL A 85 3.79 32.45 -16.82
C VAL A 85 2.51 31.69 -16.51
N GLY A 86 1.89 31.03 -17.49
CA GLY A 86 0.77 30.10 -17.27
C GLY A 86 1.23 28.65 -17.41
N LEU A 87 0.46 27.69 -16.90
CA LEU A 87 0.62 26.28 -17.28
C LEU A 87 0.47 26.18 -18.80
N GLN A 88 1.40 25.51 -19.48
CA GLN A 88 1.22 25.28 -20.91
C GLN A 88 -0.01 24.38 -21.09
N GLN A 89 -0.89 24.70 -22.04
CA GLN A 89 -2.12 23.92 -22.28
C GLN A 89 -1.83 22.42 -22.54
N SER A 90 -0.63 22.09 -23.01
CA SER A 90 -0.13 20.72 -23.14
C SER A 90 0.07 20.02 -21.80
N GLU A 91 0.62 20.72 -20.80
CA GLU A 91 0.92 20.17 -19.46
C GLU A 91 -0.37 19.90 -18.68
N ALA A 92 -1.33 20.83 -18.72
CA ALA A 92 -2.65 20.63 -18.10
C ALA A 92 -3.45 19.50 -18.77
N LYS A 93 -3.29 19.31 -20.08
CA LYS A 93 -3.97 18.25 -20.83
C LYS A 93 -3.38 16.87 -20.55
N GLU A 94 -2.07 16.78 -20.34
CA GLU A 94 -1.39 15.52 -19.99
C GLU A 94 -1.67 15.09 -18.54
N LEU A 95 -1.75 16.04 -17.61
CA LEU A 95 -2.13 15.79 -16.21
C LEU A 95 -3.59 15.36 -16.03
N LEU A 96 -4.46 15.68 -17.01
CA LEU A 96 -5.89 15.38 -16.99
C LEU A 96 -6.27 14.26 -17.99
N ASP A 97 -5.32 13.46 -18.47
CA ASP A 97 -5.61 12.33 -19.37
C ASP A 97 -5.90 11.04 -18.59
N GLU A 98 -7.18 10.72 -18.45
CA GLU A 98 -7.67 9.50 -17.78
C GLU A 98 -7.13 8.22 -18.44
N ASP A 99 -6.99 8.23 -19.76
CA ASP A 99 -6.49 7.06 -20.49
C ASP A 99 -5.00 6.83 -20.24
N ALA A 100 -4.21 7.90 -20.08
CA ALA A 100 -2.80 7.81 -19.72
C ALA A 100 -2.61 7.26 -18.29
N ILE A 101 -3.42 7.73 -17.34
CA ILE A 101 -3.37 7.25 -15.95
C ILE A 101 -3.74 5.77 -15.87
N LEU A 102 -4.82 5.36 -16.55
CA LEU A 102 -5.24 3.96 -16.57
C LEU A 102 -4.24 3.05 -17.30
N LYS A 103 -3.56 3.56 -18.32
CA LYS A 103 -2.46 2.84 -19.00
C LYS A 103 -1.25 2.67 -18.09
N ASN A 104 -0.89 3.70 -17.33
CA ASN A 104 0.19 3.62 -16.33
C ASN A 104 -0.16 2.63 -15.22
N PHE A 105 -1.42 2.59 -14.78
CA PHE A 105 -1.94 1.58 -13.86
C PHE A 105 -1.77 0.17 -14.43
N ALA A 106 -2.22 -0.09 -15.67
CA ALA A 106 -2.05 -1.40 -16.29
C ALA A 106 -0.59 -1.82 -16.42
N THR A 107 0.28 -0.90 -16.84
CA THR A 107 1.73 -1.14 -16.98
C THR A 107 2.37 -1.49 -15.64
N SER A 108 2.01 -0.75 -14.59
CA SER A 108 2.52 -0.97 -13.22
C SER A 108 2.01 -2.30 -12.64
N LEU A 109 0.74 -2.63 -12.90
CA LEU A 109 0.19 -3.90 -12.45
C LEU A 109 0.81 -5.07 -13.20
N ALA A 110 1.02 -4.95 -14.51
CA ALA A 110 1.71 -5.95 -15.33
C ALA A 110 3.13 -6.22 -14.81
N SER A 111 3.88 -5.17 -14.44
CA SER A 111 5.23 -5.33 -13.89
C SER A 111 5.23 -6.02 -12.53
N LEU A 112 4.27 -5.68 -11.64
CA LEU A 112 4.11 -6.35 -10.34
C LEU A 112 3.72 -7.83 -10.47
N LEU A 113 2.82 -8.15 -11.41
CA LEU A 113 2.44 -9.53 -11.70
C LEU A 113 3.62 -10.33 -12.27
N THR A 114 4.42 -9.72 -13.16
CA THR A 114 5.62 -10.34 -13.73
C THR A 114 6.70 -10.56 -12.67
N ALA A 115 6.94 -9.58 -11.80
CA ALA A 115 7.91 -9.68 -10.70
C ALA A 115 7.52 -10.80 -9.71
N ARG A 116 6.22 -10.95 -9.44
CA ARG A 116 5.69 -12.05 -8.63
C ARG A 116 5.91 -13.42 -9.29
N GLU A 117 5.80 -13.50 -10.61
CA GLU A 117 6.03 -14.72 -11.36
C GLU A 117 7.52 -15.11 -11.38
N MET A 118 8.42 -14.13 -11.51
CA MET A 118 9.87 -14.33 -11.43
C MET A 118 10.39 -14.68 -10.03
N ALA A 119 9.74 -14.22 -8.97
CA ALA A 119 10.09 -14.55 -7.58
C ALA A 119 9.65 -15.97 -7.16
N ARG A 120 9.01 -16.74 -8.05
CA ARG A 120 8.59 -18.11 -7.78
C ARG A 120 9.78 -19.06 -7.86
N PRO A 121 10.10 -19.86 -6.81
CA PRO A 121 11.16 -20.87 -6.87
C PRO A 121 10.92 -21.85 -8.03
N PRO A 122 11.99 -22.39 -8.66
CA PRO A 122 11.90 -23.28 -9.80
C PRO A 122 11.39 -24.66 -9.34
N GLY A 123 10.08 -24.78 -9.15
CA GLY A 123 9.47 -26.03 -8.71
C GLY A 123 7.97 -26.13 -8.93
N LEU A 124 7.32 -25.07 -9.41
CA LEU A 124 5.87 -25.07 -9.63
C LEU A 124 5.53 -24.42 -10.98
N SER A 125 6.05 -25.01 -12.05
CA SER A 125 5.56 -24.78 -13.41
C SER A 125 4.82 -26.03 -13.87
N ALA A 126 3.51 -26.07 -13.64
CA ALA A 126 2.56 -26.97 -14.32
C ALA A 126 1.13 -26.68 -13.85
N ILE A 127 0.56 -25.53 -14.22
CA ILE A 127 -0.90 -25.45 -14.37
C ILE A 127 -1.23 -24.60 -15.59
N SER A 128 -0.95 -25.15 -16.76
CA SER A 128 -1.66 -24.81 -17.98
C SER A 128 -1.83 -26.09 -18.77
N SER A 129 -2.92 -26.82 -18.50
CA SER A 129 -3.58 -27.74 -19.42
C SER A 129 -4.92 -28.19 -18.81
N LEU A 130 -5.92 -28.10 -19.66
CA LEU A 130 -7.34 -28.24 -19.42
C LEU A 130 -7.77 -29.72 -19.32
N ALA A 131 -8.75 -29.98 -18.44
CA ALA A 131 -9.77 -31.04 -18.48
C ALA A 131 -9.43 -32.54 -18.30
N THR A 132 -10.33 -33.14 -17.51
CA THR A 132 -10.91 -34.51 -17.55
C THR A 132 -10.30 -35.66 -16.74
N ALA A 133 -11.23 -36.35 -16.07
CA ALA A 133 -11.24 -37.74 -15.57
C ALA A 133 -10.71 -38.03 -14.15
N SER A 134 -11.70 -38.22 -13.25
CA SER A 134 -11.85 -39.36 -12.32
C SER A 134 -10.62 -40.24 -12.09
N HIS A 135 -10.14 -40.31 -10.85
CA HIS A 135 -10.17 -41.55 -10.05
C HIS A 135 -9.63 -41.30 -8.62
N VAL A 136 -10.31 -41.94 -7.69
CA VAL A 136 -10.02 -42.01 -6.25
C VAL A 136 -8.66 -42.66 -6.00
N SER A 137 -7.82 -42.05 -5.15
CA SER A 137 -6.87 -42.79 -4.32
C SER A 137 -6.49 -41.99 -3.08
N SER A 138 -6.81 -42.57 -1.94
CA SER A 138 -6.58 -42.06 -0.59
C SER A 138 -5.11 -42.27 -0.19
N SER A 139 -4.40 -41.19 0.17
CA SER A 139 -3.27 -41.28 1.11
C SER A 139 -2.98 -39.90 1.73
N PRO A 140 -2.85 -39.78 3.06
CA PRO A 140 -2.58 -38.52 3.71
C PRO A 140 -1.06 -38.32 3.77
N VAL A 141 -0.53 -37.48 2.88
CA VAL A 141 0.80 -36.89 3.09
C VAL A 141 0.59 -35.40 3.28
N SER A 142 0.69 -34.99 4.54
CA SER A 142 0.84 -33.60 4.95
C SER A 142 2.06 -32.98 4.25
N GLY A 143 1.80 -32.11 3.28
CA GLY A 143 2.77 -31.18 2.70
C GLY A 143 2.12 -29.80 2.65
N PRO A 144 2.83 -28.71 3.01
CA PRO A 144 2.21 -27.43 3.30
C PRO A 144 1.68 -26.83 2.00
N SER A 145 0.36 -26.82 1.82
CA SER A 145 -0.25 -25.97 0.82
C SER A 145 0.13 -24.54 1.17
N HIS A 146 0.81 -23.86 0.25
CA HIS A 146 1.10 -22.44 0.37
C HIS A 146 -0.24 -21.70 0.22
N SER A 147 -0.96 -21.56 1.33
CA SER A 147 -1.84 -20.41 1.50
C SER A 147 -1.00 -19.16 1.24
N ARG A 148 -1.56 -18.17 0.54
CA ARG A 148 -0.98 -16.81 0.57
C ARG A 148 -0.82 -16.48 2.06
N GLY A 149 0.41 -16.46 2.55
CA GLY A 149 0.69 -16.35 3.99
C GLY A 149 -0.06 -15.14 4.52
N ALA A 150 -0.89 -15.36 5.55
CA ALA A 150 -1.69 -14.31 6.12
C ALA A 150 -0.78 -13.12 6.50
N TRP A 151 -1.25 -11.88 6.31
CA TRP A 151 -0.40 -10.68 6.46
C TRP A 151 0.35 -10.64 7.80
N PHE A 152 -0.25 -11.17 8.87
CA PHE A 152 0.33 -11.25 10.22
C PHE A 152 1.52 -12.21 10.35
N THR A 153 1.84 -12.98 9.31
CA THR A 153 3.04 -13.84 9.26
C THR A 153 4.22 -13.15 8.58
N GLN A 154 4.07 -11.91 8.10
CA GLN A 154 5.11 -11.16 7.39
C GLN A 154 5.59 -9.98 8.26
N PRO A 155 6.85 -9.97 8.74
CA PRO A 155 7.34 -8.94 9.67
C PRO A 155 7.22 -7.52 9.12
N SER A 156 7.52 -7.33 7.82
CA SER A 156 7.45 -6.02 7.16
C SER A 156 6.05 -5.42 7.19
N LEU A 157 5.03 -6.22 6.84
CA LEU A 157 3.63 -5.79 6.87
C LEU A 157 3.16 -5.54 8.30
N VAL A 158 3.57 -6.39 9.24
CA VAL A 158 3.24 -6.21 10.66
C VAL A 158 3.83 -4.91 11.19
N PHE A 159 5.10 -4.60 10.91
CA PHE A 159 5.70 -3.33 11.32
C PHE A 159 5.01 -2.12 10.69
N THR A 160 4.57 -2.20 9.42
CA THR A 160 3.78 -1.12 8.80
C THR A 160 2.46 -0.89 9.51
N VAL A 161 1.77 -1.96 9.91
CA VAL A 161 0.50 -1.85 10.66
C VAL A 161 0.74 -1.32 12.07
N LEU A 162 1.76 -1.82 12.76
CA LEU A 162 2.08 -1.39 14.13
C LEU A 162 2.56 0.05 14.20
N ALA A 163 3.12 0.61 13.13
CA ALA A 163 3.57 2.01 13.09
C ALA A 163 2.44 3.04 13.24
N PHE A 164 1.17 2.61 13.15
CA PHE A 164 0.01 3.45 13.43
C PHE A 164 -0.42 3.46 14.92
N LEU A 165 0.19 2.62 15.75
CA LEU A 165 -0.05 2.56 17.20
C LEU A 165 0.99 3.39 17.95
N SER A 166 0.67 3.81 19.17
CA SER A 166 1.67 4.44 20.04
C SER A 166 2.72 3.42 20.46
N ALA A 167 3.95 3.89 20.72
CA ALA A 167 5.02 3.06 21.25
C ALA A 167 4.58 2.34 22.54
N GLU A 168 3.84 3.03 23.40
CA GLU A 168 3.25 2.46 24.62
C GLU A 168 2.32 1.26 24.33
N GLU A 169 1.37 1.41 23.41
CA GLU A 169 0.45 0.33 23.01
C GLU A 169 1.20 -0.85 22.41
N ILE A 170 2.30 -0.59 21.69
CA ILE A 170 3.14 -1.65 21.12
C ILE A 170 3.83 -2.44 22.24
N PHE A 171 4.45 -1.76 23.22
CA PHE A 171 5.12 -2.40 24.35
C PHE A 171 4.15 -3.19 25.23
N MET A 172 2.99 -2.61 25.53
CA MET A 172 2.03 -3.20 26.48
C MET A 172 1.17 -4.30 25.85
N THR A 173 0.78 -4.11 24.58
CA THR A 173 -0.22 -4.98 23.93
C THR A 173 0.38 -5.76 22.78
N ALA A 174 0.94 -5.07 21.76
CA ALA A 174 1.29 -5.70 20.49
C ALA A 174 2.37 -6.78 20.63
N GLU A 175 3.37 -6.57 21.50
CA GLU A 175 4.41 -7.56 21.77
C GLU A 175 3.88 -8.85 22.38
N ASN A 176 2.81 -8.75 23.17
CA ASN A 176 2.24 -9.86 23.90
C ASN A 176 1.20 -10.65 23.07
N VAL A 177 0.90 -10.22 21.84
CA VAL A 177 -0.05 -10.89 20.95
C VAL A 177 0.43 -12.28 20.55
N CYS A 178 1.70 -12.41 20.13
CA CYS A 178 2.27 -13.71 19.80
C CYS A 178 3.82 -13.70 19.84
N ARG A 179 4.42 -14.88 20.03
CA ARG A 179 5.88 -15.05 20.08
C ARG A 179 6.60 -14.54 18.84
N ALA A 180 5.97 -14.65 17.66
CA ALA A 180 6.57 -14.19 16.42
C ALA A 180 6.78 -12.67 16.42
N TRP A 181 5.73 -11.91 16.79
CA TRP A 181 5.78 -10.47 16.87
C TRP A 181 6.74 -10.00 17.95
N GLN A 182 6.69 -10.64 19.13
CA GLN A 182 7.66 -10.39 20.19
C GLN A 182 9.10 -10.55 19.69
N THR A 183 9.39 -11.66 18.99
CA THR A 183 10.73 -11.92 18.45
C THR A 183 11.15 -10.86 17.44
N TRP A 184 10.26 -10.48 16.54
CA TRP A 184 10.56 -9.49 15.50
C TRP A 184 10.80 -8.10 16.09
N LEU A 185 9.98 -7.69 17.06
CA LEU A 185 10.09 -6.40 17.74
C LEU A 185 11.34 -6.33 18.63
N PHE A 186 11.78 -7.45 19.18
CA PHE A 186 12.95 -7.52 20.05
C PHE A 186 14.30 -7.59 19.31
N LEU A 187 14.35 -8.22 18.13
CA LEU A 187 15.61 -8.41 17.39
C LEU A 187 16.04 -7.11 16.66
N PRO A 188 17.20 -6.52 17.00
CA PRO A 188 17.64 -5.25 16.42
C PRO A 188 17.75 -5.29 14.89
N ASP A 189 18.24 -6.40 14.33
CA ASP A 189 18.39 -6.57 12.87
C ASP A 189 17.05 -6.46 12.11
N MET A 190 15.92 -6.68 12.79
CA MET A 190 14.59 -6.66 12.19
C MET A 190 13.83 -5.38 12.55
N SER A 191 13.88 -4.95 13.80
CA SER A 191 13.03 -3.86 14.32
C SER A 191 13.71 -2.51 14.42
N ARG A 192 15.02 -2.40 14.16
CA ARG A 192 15.76 -1.15 14.30
C ARG A 192 15.08 0.03 13.58
N PHE A 193 14.79 -0.11 12.29
CA PHE A 193 14.17 0.97 11.51
C PHE A 193 12.74 1.28 11.97
N PHE A 194 12.03 0.26 12.45
CA PHE A 194 10.70 0.43 13.02
C PHE A 194 10.77 1.30 14.28
N TRP A 195 11.64 0.98 15.24
CA TRP A 195 11.80 1.76 16.47
C TRP A 195 12.36 3.17 16.23
N VAL A 196 13.28 3.33 15.27
CA VAL A 196 13.71 4.66 14.80
C VAL A 196 12.50 5.47 14.34
N GLY A 197 11.63 4.88 13.52
CA GLY A 197 10.42 5.53 13.01
C GLY A 197 9.45 5.92 14.12
N CYS A 198 9.22 5.03 15.09
CA CYS A 198 8.38 5.34 16.27
C CYS A 198 8.93 6.54 17.04
N VAL A 199 10.23 6.54 17.36
CA VAL A 199 10.86 7.65 18.10
C VAL A 199 10.81 8.97 17.33
N GLN A 200 11.06 8.93 16.02
CA GLN A 200 11.00 10.13 15.17
C GLN A 200 9.60 10.73 15.09
N HIS A 201 8.58 9.88 15.04
CA HIS A 201 7.20 10.32 14.88
C HIS A 201 6.58 10.79 16.20
N GLU A 202 6.83 10.07 17.30
CA GLU A 202 6.13 10.28 18.57
C GLU A 202 6.94 11.10 19.59
N PHE A 203 8.27 11.03 19.54
CA PHE A 203 9.15 11.66 20.54
C PHE A 203 10.23 12.57 19.90
N PRO A 204 9.86 13.55 19.04
CA PRO A 204 10.83 14.36 18.31
C PRO A 204 11.71 15.24 19.24
N GLN A 205 11.17 15.64 20.39
CA GLN A 205 11.88 16.48 21.36
C GLN A 205 12.94 15.67 22.11
N GLN A 206 12.59 14.47 22.58
CA GLN A 206 13.51 13.54 23.21
C GLN A 206 14.60 13.10 22.21
N LEU A 207 14.22 12.85 20.95
CA LEU A 207 15.18 12.56 19.89
C LEU A 207 16.18 13.70 19.67
N GLN A 208 15.73 14.96 19.71
CA GLN A 208 16.60 16.12 19.58
C GLN A 208 17.62 16.19 20.73
N VAL A 209 17.20 15.91 21.97
CA VAL A 209 18.08 15.86 23.14
C VAL A 209 19.09 14.72 23.02
N LEU A 210 18.66 13.54 22.57
CA LEU A 210 19.52 12.39 22.34
C LEU A 210 20.58 12.66 21.25
N LEU A 211 20.20 13.32 20.15
CA LEU A 211 21.14 13.70 19.09
C LEU A 211 22.20 14.70 19.57
N GLN A 212 21.82 15.62 20.47
CA GLN A 212 22.75 16.60 21.04
C GLN A 212 23.72 16.00 22.07
N THR A 213 23.33 14.91 22.73
CA THR A 213 24.09 14.30 23.84
C THR A 213 24.90 13.08 23.42
N ALA A 214 24.35 12.21 22.56
CA ALA A 214 24.98 10.95 22.15
C ALA A 214 25.67 11.01 20.78
N GLY A 215 25.32 11.97 19.92
CA GLY A 215 25.97 12.14 18.61
C GLY A 215 25.96 10.87 17.73
N ASP A 216 27.11 10.52 17.14
CA ASP A 216 27.25 9.41 16.19
C ASP A 216 26.99 8.02 16.81
N ASP A 217 27.18 7.87 18.13
CA ASP A 217 26.97 6.60 18.84
C ASP A 217 25.48 6.19 18.90
N LEU A 218 24.58 7.17 18.72
CA LEU A 218 23.13 6.92 18.65
C LEU A 218 22.78 6.02 17.46
N TYR A 219 23.54 6.09 16.37
CA TYR A 219 23.37 5.21 15.21
C TYR A 219 23.86 3.78 15.46
N GLN A 220 24.50 3.47 16.58
CA GLN A 220 24.81 2.08 16.95
C GLN A 220 23.99 1.60 18.15
N GLY A 221 23.22 2.51 18.78
CA GLY A 221 22.39 2.22 19.94
C GLY A 221 21.21 1.28 19.64
N ASP A 222 20.70 0.68 20.72
CA ASP A 222 19.47 -0.10 20.72
C ASP A 222 18.25 0.83 20.72
N TRP A 223 17.67 1.01 19.54
CA TRP A 223 16.50 1.88 19.33
C TRP A 223 15.25 1.41 20.06
N ARG A 224 15.15 0.13 20.38
CA ARG A 224 14.04 -0.39 21.18
C ARG A 224 14.11 0.15 22.61
N SER A 225 15.29 0.05 23.24
CA SER A 225 15.51 0.57 24.59
C SER A 225 15.34 2.09 24.63
N LEU A 226 15.77 2.80 23.58
CA LEU A 226 15.54 4.24 23.46
C LEU A 226 14.05 4.58 23.37
N ALA A 227 13.28 3.87 22.55
CA ALA A 227 11.83 4.05 22.47
C ALA A 227 11.15 3.81 23.82
N MET A 228 11.60 2.79 24.57
CA MET A 228 11.09 2.52 25.93
C MET A 228 11.40 3.65 26.90
N LEU A 229 12.61 4.21 26.86
CA LEU A 229 12.98 5.36 27.68
C LEU A 229 12.09 6.57 27.36
N CYS A 230 11.89 6.88 26.09
CA CYS A 230 11.02 7.99 25.68
C CYS A 230 9.58 7.84 26.18
N VAL A 231 9.03 6.61 26.14
CA VAL A 231 7.69 6.33 26.71
C VAL A 231 7.67 6.60 28.22
N THR A 232 8.64 6.09 28.97
CA THR A 232 8.67 6.29 30.43
C THR A 232 8.90 7.75 30.85
N GLU A 233 9.64 8.52 30.04
CA GLU A 233 9.83 9.95 30.28
C GLU A 233 8.58 10.76 29.95
N ALA A 234 7.86 10.39 28.90
CA ALA A 234 6.59 11.02 28.53
C ALA A 234 5.50 10.78 29.58
N GLU A 235 5.42 9.55 30.13
CA GLU A 235 4.50 9.21 31.21
C GLU A 235 4.78 10.05 32.47
N GLN A 236 6.05 10.17 32.87
CA GLN A 236 6.45 11.00 34.03
C GLN A 236 6.15 12.49 33.82
N ALA A 237 6.30 12.99 32.58
CA ALA A 237 5.96 14.38 32.26
C ALA A 237 4.45 14.63 32.38
N ALA A 238 3.62 13.69 31.89
CA ALA A 238 2.17 13.77 31.99
C ALA A 238 1.70 13.72 33.47
N GLU A 239 2.25 12.82 34.28
CA GLU A 239 1.94 12.74 35.71
C GLU A 239 2.32 14.00 36.49
N ALA A 240 3.44 14.64 36.12
CA ALA A 240 3.89 15.88 36.74
C ALA A 240 2.98 17.07 36.40
N GLU A 241 2.47 17.14 35.16
CA GLU A 241 1.50 18.16 34.74
C GLU A 241 0.15 18.00 35.47
N GLU A 242 -0.36 16.77 35.58
CA GLU A 242 -1.61 16.50 36.31
C GLU A 242 -1.51 16.83 37.82
N ALA A 243 -0.35 16.55 38.43
CA ALA A 243 -0.10 16.89 39.83
C ALA A 243 -0.02 18.41 40.07
N GLU A 244 0.48 19.17 39.09
CA GLU A 244 0.57 20.64 39.19
C GLU A 244 -0.79 21.33 39.00
N GLU A 245 -1.69 20.75 38.20
CA GLU A 245 -3.07 21.22 38.05
C GLU A 245 -3.92 20.92 39.29
N ALA A 246 -3.75 19.75 39.91
CA ALA A 246 -4.47 19.37 41.13
C ALA A 246 -4.06 20.20 42.38
N GLY A 247 -2.85 20.76 42.39
CA GLY A 247 -2.32 21.58 43.48
C GLY A 247 -2.75 23.06 43.48
N LYS A 248 -3.45 23.52 42.43
CA LYS A 248 -3.92 24.91 42.29
C LYS A 248 -5.43 25.09 42.54
N GLY A 249 -6.12 24.05 43.04
CA GLY A 249 -7.54 24.06 43.42
C GLY A 249 -7.82 24.45 44.86
#